data_AF-A0A6V7R0X4-F1
#
_entry.id   AF-A0A6V7R0X4-F1
#
_cell.length_a   1.000
_cell.length_b   1.000
_cell.length_c   1.000
_cell.angle_alpha   90.00
_cell.angle_beta   90.00
_cell.angle_gamma   90.00
#
_symmetry.space_group_name_H-M   'P 1'
#
loop_
_entity.id
_entity.type
_entity.pdbx_description
1 polymer ?
#
loop_
_entity_poly.entity_id
_entity_poly.type
_entity_poly.pdbx_seq_one_letter_code
_entity_poly.pdbx_strand_id
1 'polypeptide(L)'
;MKKILLVLLSAFNIYSIFNITLNYQHDDLIALLSTRIIILAISFIIPILYFIIGSNKKTTIILSIISIITALIHFLTIALIYI
;
A
#
# COMPACT_ATOMS: atom_id res chain seq x y z
N MET A 1 8.43 -13.04 10.97
CA MET A 1 8.57 -11.57 11.00
C MET A 1 8.41 -10.93 9.62
N LYS A 2 9.30 -11.17 8.64
CA LYS A 2 9.22 -10.57 7.28
C LYS A 2 7.84 -10.73 6.59
N LYS A 3 7.27 -11.94 6.65
CA LYS A 3 5.95 -12.26 6.03
C LYS A 3 4.77 -11.56 6.71
N ILE A 4 4.80 -11.46 8.05
CA ILE A 4 3.74 -10.81 8.83
C ILE A 4 3.68 -9.33 8.46
N LEU A 5 4.83 -8.68 8.32
CA LEU A 5 4.90 -7.29 7.89
C LEU A 5 4.31 -7.07 6.49
N LEU A 6 4.60 -7.95 5.52
CA LEU A 6 4.01 -7.88 4.18
C LEU A 6 2.48 -8.03 4.20
N VAL A 7 1.96 -8.95 5.03
CA VAL A 7 0.52 -9.15 5.20
C VAL A 7 -0.13 -7.91 5.81
N LEU A 8 0.47 -7.33 6.86
CA LEU A 8 -0.05 -6.13 7.51
C LEU A 8 -0.08 -4.92 6.55
N LEU A 9 1.00 -4.71 5.79
CA LEU A 9 1.04 -3.64 4.78
C LEU A 9 -0.02 -3.84 3.71
N SER A 10 -0.21 -5.08 3.23
CA SER A 10 -1.24 -5.39 2.24
C SER A 10 -2.64 -5.13 2.80
N ALA A 11 -2.93 -5.60 4.01
CA ALA A 11 -4.22 -5.38 4.68
C ALA A 11 -4.50 -3.89 4.91
N PHE A 12 -3.48 -3.12 5.33
CA PHE A 12 -3.59 -1.68 5.48
C PHE A 12 -3.93 -0.98 4.17
N ASN A 13 -3.22 -1.30 3.07
CA ASN A 13 -3.50 -0.71 1.76
C ASN A 13 -4.92 -1.03 1.29
N ILE A 14 -5.37 -2.26 1.45
CA ILE A 14 -6.74 -2.69 1.11
C ILE A 14 -7.77 -1.92 1.94
N TYR A 15 -7.60 -1.87 3.27
CA TYR A 15 -8.49 -1.10 4.15
C TYR A 15 -8.53 0.38 3.73
N SER A 16 -7.37 0.97 3.44
CA SER A 16 -7.28 2.37 3.04
C SER A 16 -8.01 2.64 1.73
N ILE A 17 -7.89 1.75 0.73
CA ILE A 17 -8.66 1.83 -0.52
C ILE A 17 -10.16 1.93 -0.25
N PHE A 18 -10.72 0.99 0.52
CA PHE A 18 -12.16 1.02 0.85
C PHE A 18 -12.56 2.24 1.67
N ASN A 19 -11.73 2.63 2.63
CA ASN A 19 -12.00 3.79 3.46
C ASN A 19 -12.04 5.07 2.62
N ILE A 20 -11.12 5.21 1.67
CA ILE A 20 -11.05 6.34 0.73
C ILE A 20 -12.30 6.38 -0.15
N THR A 21 -12.68 5.26 -0.76
CA THR A 21 -13.78 5.23 -1.73
C THR A 21 -15.16 5.38 -1.09
N LEU A 22 -15.34 5.00 0.17
CA LEU A 22 -16.64 5.03 0.85
C LEU A 22 -16.87 6.28 1.71
N ASN A 23 -15.82 6.85 2.31
CA ASN A 23 -15.99 7.82 3.40
C ASN A 23 -15.48 9.23 3.09
N TYR A 24 -14.74 9.46 2.01
CA TYR A 24 -14.12 10.76 1.75
C TYR A 24 -14.70 11.46 0.53
N GLN A 25 -15.06 12.73 0.70
CA GLN A 25 -15.25 13.67 -0.39
C GLN A 25 -13.91 14.34 -0.74
N HIS A 26 -13.84 14.90 -1.95
CA HIS A 26 -12.63 15.41 -2.59
C HIS A 26 -11.84 16.41 -1.70
N ASP A 27 -12.54 17.22 -0.89
CA ASP A 27 -11.96 18.27 -0.05
C ASP A 27 -11.31 17.72 1.25
N ASP A 28 -11.86 16.65 1.84
CA ASP A 28 -11.34 16.04 3.07
C ASP A 28 -10.06 15.23 2.86
N LEU A 29 -9.84 14.76 1.63
CA LEU A 29 -8.66 13.99 1.26
C LEU A 29 -7.38 14.83 1.31
N ILE A 30 -7.45 16.13 1.04
CA ILE A 30 -6.28 17.04 1.03
C ILE A 30 -5.61 17.09 2.42
N ALA A 31 -6.40 17.15 3.50
CA ALA A 31 -5.87 17.24 4.86
C ALA A 31 -5.16 15.94 5.31
N LEU A 32 -5.59 14.78 4.81
CA LEU A 32 -5.02 13.47 5.11
C LEU A 32 -4.00 12.98 4.07
N LEU A 33 -3.78 13.75 3.00
CA LEU A 33 -2.95 13.36 1.87
C LEU A 33 -1.49 13.14 2.29
N SER A 34 -0.93 14.02 3.11
CA SER A 34 0.46 13.95 3.57
C SER A 34 0.74 12.64 4.32
N THR A 35 -0.12 12.28 5.27
CA THR A 35 0.00 11.04 6.06
C THR A 35 -0.15 9.80 5.18
N ARG A 36 -1.11 9.82 4.25
CA ARG A 36 -1.37 8.70 3.33
C ARG A 36 -0.23 8.50 2.33
N ILE A 37 0.38 9.56 1.82
CA ILE A 37 1.56 9.50 0.95
C ILE A 37 2.78 8.92 1.68
N ILE A 38 3.02 9.33 2.93
CA ILE A 38 4.14 8.77 3.73
C ILE A 38 3.94 7.27 3.95
N ILE A 39 2.73 6.85 4.34
CA ILE A 39 2.44 5.44 4.55
C ILE A 39 2.51 4.66 3.23
N LEU A 40 2.03 5.24 2.13
CA LEU A 40 2.16 4.66 0.80
C LEU A 40 3.63 4.44 0.41
N ALA A 41 4.50 5.42 0.64
CA ALA A 41 5.93 5.29 0.36
C ALA A 41 6.57 4.13 1.13
N ILE A 42 6.24 3.99 2.42
CA ILE A 42 6.69 2.87 3.26
C ILE A 42 6.13 1.54 2.74
N SER A 43 4.84 1.51 2.39
CA SER A 43 4.14 0.38 1.78
C SER A 43 4.69 -0.01 0.41
N PHE A 44 5.49 0.83 -0.22
CA PHE A 44 6.14 0.56 -1.50
C PHE A 44 7.59 0.08 -1.32
N ILE A 45 8.36 0.82 -0.52
CA ILE A 45 9.80 0.58 -0.33
C ILE A 45 10.04 -0.75 0.39
N ILE A 46 9.29 -1.04 1.46
CA ILE A 46 9.51 -2.25 2.27
C ILE A 46 9.26 -3.54 1.45
N PRO A 47 8.14 -3.68 0.70
CA PRO A 47 7.93 -4.84 -0.14
C PRO A 47 8.97 -5.02 -1.25
N ILE A 48 9.44 -3.92 -1.86
CA ILE A 48 10.51 -3.95 -2.87
C ILE A 48 11.81 -4.47 -2.26
N LEU A 49 12.20 -3.98 -1.08
CA LEU A 49 13.39 -4.48 -0.39
C LEU A 49 13.26 -5.98 -0.08
N TYR A 50 12.09 -6.44 0.36
CA TYR A 50 11.86 -7.87 0.58
C TYR A 50 11.80 -8.70 -0.72
N PHE A 51 11.39 -8.11 -1.83
CA PHE A 51 11.41 -8.77 -3.13
C PHE A 51 12.86 -8.99 -3.60
N ILE A 52 13.70 -7.96 -3.50
CA ILE A 52 15.11 -8.00 -3.89
C ILE A 52 15.92 -8.93 -2.95
N ILE A 53 15.75 -8.79 -1.63
CA ILE A 53 16.52 -9.55 -0.63
C ILE A 53 15.97 -10.95 -0.40
N GLY A 54 14.67 -11.16 -0.61
CA GLY A 54 13.94 -12.40 -0.32
C GLY A 54 13.88 -13.41 -1.47
N SER A 55 14.68 -13.22 -2.52
CA SER A 55 14.65 -13.97 -3.78
C SER A 55 14.74 -15.50 -3.64
N ASN A 56 15.25 -16.01 -2.51
CA ASN A 56 15.38 -17.45 -2.27
C ASN A 56 14.12 -18.12 -1.70
N LYS A 57 13.06 -17.38 -1.33
CA LYS A 57 11.84 -17.94 -0.72
C LYS A 57 10.60 -17.54 -1.50
N LYS A 58 10.07 -18.45 -2.33
CA LYS A 58 8.86 -18.26 -3.16
C LYS A 58 7.71 -17.56 -2.42
N THR A 59 7.41 -17.98 -1.19
CA THR A 59 6.33 -17.38 -0.38
C THR A 59 6.57 -15.91 -0.01
N THR A 60 7.81 -15.49 0.19
CA THR A 60 8.14 -14.08 0.48
C THR A 60 8.02 -13.24 -0.78
N ILE A 61 8.47 -13.77 -1.93
CA ILE A 61 8.36 -13.12 -3.24
C ILE A 61 6.89 -12.86 -3.58
N ILE A 62 6.03 -13.87 -3.45
CA ILE A 62 4.60 -13.75 -3.74
C ILE A 62 3.96 -12.69 -2.85
N LEU A 63 4.23 -12.72 -1.54
CA LEU A 63 3.69 -11.73 -0.60
C LEU A 63 4.21 -10.32 -0.89
N SER A 64 5.47 -10.17 -1.30
CA SER A 64 6.02 -8.88 -1.73
C SER A 64 5.29 -8.35 -2.96
N ILE A 65 5.06 -9.19 -3.98
CA ILE A 65 4.32 -8.81 -5.19
C ILE A 65 2.91 -8.35 -4.83
N ILE A 66 2.18 -9.11 -4.00
CA ILE A 66 0.83 -8.74 -3.55
C ILE A 66 0.86 -7.40 -2.82
N SER A 67 1.84 -7.20 -1.94
CA SER A 67 1.97 -5.95 -1.19
C SER A 67 2.30 -4.75 -2.09
N ILE A 68 3.11 -4.95 -3.15
CA ILE A 68 3.39 -3.90 -4.15
C ILE A 68 2.14 -3.56 -4.96
N ILE A 69 1.41 -4.58 -5.44
CA ILE A 69 0.18 -4.38 -6.23
C ILE A 69 -0.87 -3.64 -5.41
N THR A 70 -1.09 -4.04 -4.15
CA THR A 70 -2.06 -3.36 -3.27
C THR A 70 -1.65 -1.91 -2.97
N ALA A 71 -0.35 -1.63 -2.81
CA ALA A 71 0.14 -0.27 -2.67
C ALA A 71 -0.09 0.56 -3.95
N LEU A 72 0.14 -0.01 -5.15
CA LEU A 72 -0.16 0.66 -6.43
C LEU A 72 -1.63 1.02 -6.58
N ILE A 73 -2.53 0.09 -6.25
CA ILE A 73 -3.98 0.34 -6.32
C ILE A 73 -4.37 1.42 -5.31
N HIS A 74 -3.78 1.42 -4.11
CA HIS A 74 -4.00 2.46 -3.12
C HIS A 74 -3.52 3.83 -3.62
N PHE A 75 -2.37 3.91 -4.28
CA PHE A 75 -1.93 5.15 -4.91
C PHE A 75 -2.88 5.61 -6.01
N LEU A 76 -3.29 4.70 -6.90
CA LEU A 76 -4.17 5.02 -8.03
C LEU A 76 -5.54 5.52 -7.52
N THR A 77 -6.08 4.92 -6.47
CA THR A 77 -7.36 5.34 -5.88
C THR A 77 -7.27 6.73 -5.26
N ILE A 78 -6.14 7.09 -4.63
CA ILE A 78 -5.89 8.47 -4.22
C ILE A 78 -5.87 9.37 -5.45
N ALA A 79 -5.04 9.06 -6.46
CA ALA A 79 -4.87 9.89 -7.65
C ALA A 79 -6.17 10.10 -8.44
N LEU A 80 -7.02 9.08 -8.55
CA LEU A 80 -8.32 9.16 -9.24
C LEU A 80 -9.34 10.02 -8.53
N ILE A 81 -9.22 10.21 -7.22
CA ILE A 81 -10.09 11.16 -6.49
C ILE A 81 -9.53 12.57 -6.55
N TYR A 82 -8.36 12.80 -7.16
CA TYR A 82 -7.84 14.15 -7.39
C TYR A 82 -8.08 14.67 -8.80
N ILE A 83 -8.51 13.81 -9.73
CA ILE A 83 -8.80 14.13 -11.13
C ILE A 83 -10.31 14.25 -11.31
#